data_AF-A0A4U3LX82-F1
#
_entry.id   AF-A0A4U3LX82-F1
#
_cell.length_a   1.000
_cell.length_b   1.000
_cell.length_c   1.000
_cell.angle_alpha   90.00
_cell.angle_beta   90.00
_cell.angle_gamma   90.00
#
_symmetry.space_group_name_H-M   'P 1'
#
loop_
_entity.id
_entity.type
_entity.pdbx_description
1 polymer ?
#
loop_
_entity_poly.entity_id
_entity_poly.type
_entity_poly.pdbx_seq_one_letter_code
_entity_poly.pdbx_strand_id
1 'polypeptide(L)'
;MGLDVWLRGGWAMDFTLGEVTRDHIDIDWFAWSDDADRLETALIARGFAPQPGPPREQQRDFTRDGVEVSFALLARDLTVAGGTHRGEPWPAGLLDAPLGSLDGLTCPVISVAAQIEIKEMMPVWVPGLPLREKDMTDVARLRMHVRLREVRDSDLEVFHLQEQDPEATRRSRFPARERERFLTHWRQNILPDETCHVQTVEVGGQIAGNVVAWWEGERRFLGYWLGREFWGSGVGTRALTLFLEKEQVRPLHADPHGGNTASVRLLERLGFTRTTVNDEGFVLYVLEA
;
A
#
# COMPACT_ATOMS: atom_id res chain seq x y z
N MET A 1 9.05 11.79 -22.82
CA MET A 1 9.67 10.80 -23.73
C MET A 1 8.67 9.75 -24.22
N GLY A 2 7.48 9.65 -23.62
CA GLY A 2 6.44 8.70 -24.06
C GLY A 2 6.87 7.24 -23.87
N LEU A 3 7.68 7.00 -22.84
CA LEU A 3 8.23 5.70 -22.47
C LEU A 3 7.80 5.45 -21.02
N ASP A 4 7.35 4.24 -20.75
CA ASP A 4 6.97 3.84 -19.40
C ASP A 4 8.21 3.38 -18.64
N VAL A 5 8.42 3.99 -17.47
CA VAL A 5 9.50 3.66 -16.56
C VAL A 5 8.96 3.68 -15.13
N TRP A 6 9.49 2.81 -14.28
CA TRP A 6 9.07 2.69 -12.89
C TRP A 6 10.27 2.82 -11.98
N LEU A 7 10.18 3.73 -11.02
CA LEU A 7 11.20 3.94 -10.03
C LEU A 7 11.34 2.67 -9.16
N ARG A 8 12.57 2.24 -8.92
CA ARG A 8 12.93 1.19 -7.98
C ARG A 8 14.03 1.70 -7.02
N GLY A 9 14.59 0.82 -6.20
CA GLY A 9 15.72 1.18 -5.32
C GLY A 9 15.31 2.06 -4.15
N GLY A 10 16.17 3.01 -3.77
CA GLY A 10 15.94 3.91 -2.64
C GLY A 10 14.88 4.98 -2.93
N TRP A 11 14.94 5.61 -4.10
CA TRP A 11 13.97 6.63 -4.48
C TRP A 11 12.53 6.12 -4.58
N ALA A 12 12.31 4.86 -4.97
CA ALA A 12 10.97 4.27 -4.99
C ALA A 12 10.33 4.25 -3.60
N MET A 13 11.13 3.98 -2.56
CA MET A 13 10.66 4.01 -1.19
C MET A 13 10.30 5.43 -0.77
N ASP A 14 11.13 6.41 -1.06
CA ASP A 14 10.88 7.81 -0.67
C ASP A 14 9.61 8.37 -1.34
N PHE A 15 9.42 8.09 -2.63
CA PHE A 15 8.17 8.41 -3.34
C PHE A 15 6.96 7.62 -2.83
N THR A 16 7.16 6.42 -2.28
CA THR A 16 6.08 5.64 -1.64
C THR A 16 5.70 6.24 -0.29
N LEU A 17 6.68 6.69 0.48
CA LEU A 17 6.48 7.22 1.83
C LEU A 17 6.10 8.71 1.84
N GLY A 18 6.40 9.45 0.77
CA GLY A 18 6.20 10.90 0.71
C GLY A 18 7.24 11.71 1.47
N GLU A 19 8.39 11.11 1.80
CA GLU A 19 9.47 11.77 2.54
C GLU A 19 10.84 11.30 2.05
N VAL A 20 11.84 12.17 2.13
CA VAL A 20 13.24 11.78 1.89
C VAL A 20 13.77 11.04 3.11
N THR A 21 14.20 9.79 2.93
CA THR A 21 14.58 8.92 4.06
C THR A 21 16.09 8.89 4.32
N ARG A 22 16.88 9.24 3.30
CA ARG A 22 18.35 9.36 3.31
C ARG A 22 18.83 10.11 2.07
N ASP A 23 20.12 10.44 2.03
CA ASP A 23 20.77 10.87 0.80
C ASP A 23 20.86 9.70 -0.20
N HIS A 24 20.53 9.96 -1.46
CA HIS A 24 20.67 9.01 -2.56
C HIS A 24 21.72 9.52 -3.55
N ILE A 25 22.56 8.60 -4.05
CA ILE A 25 23.64 8.91 -5.00
C ILE A 25 23.33 8.44 -6.43
N ASP A 26 22.29 7.62 -6.56
CA ASP A 26 21.87 6.93 -7.76
C ASP A 26 20.35 7.02 -7.94
N ILE A 27 19.88 6.82 -9.17
CA ILE A 27 18.46 6.67 -9.49
C ILE A 27 18.25 5.38 -10.28
N ASP A 28 17.45 4.49 -9.72
CA ASP A 28 17.19 3.20 -10.31
C ASP A 28 15.79 3.11 -10.91
N TRP A 29 15.71 2.56 -12.12
CA TRP A 29 14.46 2.38 -12.85
C TRP A 29 14.29 0.95 -13.35
N PHE A 30 13.04 0.58 -13.59
CA PHE A 30 12.66 -0.41 -14.57
C PHE A 30 12.18 0.26 -15.85
N ALA A 31 12.43 -0.37 -17.00
CA ALA A 31 11.90 0.02 -18.31
C ALA A 31 11.59 -1.23 -19.15
N TRP A 32 10.71 -1.10 -20.14
CA TRP A 32 10.47 -2.19 -21.09
C TRP A 32 11.70 -2.47 -21.95
N SER A 33 12.02 -3.76 -22.14
CA SER A 33 13.11 -4.20 -23.01
C SER A 33 12.93 -3.74 -24.46
N ASP A 34 11.69 -3.73 -24.95
CA ASP A 34 11.35 -3.33 -26.33
C ASP A 34 11.64 -1.84 -26.59
N ASP A 35 11.69 -1.04 -25.52
CA ASP A 35 11.92 0.40 -25.58
C ASP A 35 13.37 0.76 -25.24
N ALA A 36 14.24 -0.20 -24.96
CA ALA A 36 15.60 0.04 -24.46
C ALA A 36 16.44 0.94 -25.39
N ASP A 37 16.41 0.71 -26.70
CA ASP A 37 17.20 1.49 -27.66
C ASP A 37 16.63 2.91 -27.86
N ARG A 38 15.29 3.04 -27.81
CA ARG A 38 14.60 4.34 -27.86
C ARG A 38 14.91 5.16 -26.60
N LEU A 39 14.88 4.52 -25.44
CA LEU A 39 15.23 5.09 -24.15
C LEU A 39 16.67 5.62 -24.15
N GLU A 40 17.62 4.78 -24.56
CA GLU A 40 19.03 5.14 -24.64
C GLU A 40 19.27 6.33 -25.57
N THR A 41 18.72 6.28 -26.78
CA THR A 41 18.83 7.40 -27.74
C THR A 41 18.29 8.70 -27.13
N ALA A 42 17.15 8.62 -26.43
CA ALA A 42 16.53 9.78 -25.80
C ALA A 42 17.33 10.33 -24.60
N LEU A 43 18.01 9.47 -23.84
CA LEU A 43 18.87 9.85 -22.72
C LEU A 43 20.17 10.49 -23.22
N ILE A 44 20.82 9.91 -24.23
CA ILE A 44 22.03 10.48 -24.85
C ILE A 44 21.74 11.87 -25.41
N ALA A 45 20.62 12.05 -26.11
CA ALA A 45 20.19 13.35 -26.62
C ALA A 45 19.95 14.40 -25.51
N ARG A 46 19.82 13.97 -24.24
CA ARG A 46 19.65 14.81 -23.06
C ARG A 46 20.93 14.95 -22.23
N GLY A 47 22.08 14.52 -22.76
CA GLY A 47 23.38 14.67 -22.11
C GLY A 47 23.73 13.59 -21.09
N PHE A 48 22.98 12.48 -21.05
CA PHE A 48 23.37 11.31 -20.26
C PHE A 48 24.45 10.51 -21.01
N ALA A 49 25.53 10.16 -20.33
CA ALA A 49 26.63 9.39 -20.90
C ALA A 49 26.49 7.90 -20.52
N PRO A 50 26.40 6.97 -21.50
CA PRO A 50 26.33 5.54 -21.22
C PRO A 50 27.54 5.06 -20.41
N GLN A 51 27.30 4.16 -19.46
CA GLN A 51 28.32 3.53 -18.63
C GLN A 51 28.48 2.04 -19.00
N PRO A 52 29.68 1.46 -18.81
CA PRO A 52 29.83 0.02 -18.81
C PRO A 52 29.06 -0.59 -17.63
N GLY A 53 28.57 -1.82 -17.78
CA GLY A 53 27.72 -2.44 -16.77
C GLY A 53 27.38 -3.89 -17.10
N PRO A 54 26.30 -4.44 -16.53
CA PRO A 54 25.77 -5.75 -16.86
C PRO A 54 25.49 -5.92 -18.37
N PRO A 55 25.18 -7.15 -18.84
CA PRO A 55 24.75 -7.36 -20.21
C PRO A 55 23.64 -6.40 -20.62
N ARG A 56 23.72 -5.90 -21.85
CA ARG A 56 22.85 -4.82 -22.31
C ARG A 56 21.39 -5.27 -22.33
N GLU A 57 21.10 -6.47 -22.75
CA GLU A 57 19.75 -7.04 -22.69
C GLU A 57 19.17 -7.10 -21.26
N GLN A 58 19.99 -6.95 -20.22
CA GLN A 58 19.58 -6.96 -18.80
C GLN A 58 19.43 -5.54 -18.22
N GLN A 59 20.37 -4.63 -18.50
CA GLN A 59 20.40 -3.29 -17.90
C GLN A 59 21.03 -2.25 -18.83
N ARG A 60 20.60 -0.99 -18.71
CA ARG A 60 21.24 0.19 -19.31
C ARG A 60 21.67 1.14 -18.19
N ASP A 61 22.95 1.47 -18.14
CA ASP A 61 23.51 2.38 -17.14
C ASP A 61 24.00 3.68 -17.79
N PHE A 62 23.76 4.79 -17.11
CA PHE A 62 24.14 6.13 -17.55
C PHE A 62 24.64 6.96 -16.39
N THR A 63 25.39 8.02 -16.68
CA THR A 63 25.68 9.09 -15.73
C THR A 63 25.31 10.45 -16.30
N ARG A 64 24.95 11.38 -15.41
CA ARG A 64 24.81 12.79 -15.73
C ARG A 64 25.12 13.63 -14.50
N ASP A 65 25.98 14.62 -14.65
CA ASP A 65 26.34 15.57 -13.58
C ASP A 65 26.80 14.87 -12.28
N GLY A 66 27.47 13.71 -12.41
CA GLY A 66 27.96 12.91 -11.30
C GLY A 66 26.93 11.98 -10.66
N VAL A 67 25.69 11.95 -11.14
CA VAL A 67 24.62 11.06 -10.67
C VAL A 67 24.51 9.85 -11.59
N GLU A 68 24.49 8.66 -11.01
CA GLU A 68 24.27 7.40 -11.74
C GLU A 68 22.78 7.14 -11.94
N VAL A 69 22.40 6.70 -13.14
CA VAL A 69 21.02 6.33 -13.47
C VAL A 69 21.01 4.98 -14.16
N SER A 70 20.33 4.01 -13.56
CA SER A 70 20.23 2.63 -14.07
C SER A 70 18.82 2.30 -14.53
N PHE A 71 18.70 1.51 -15.60
CA PHE A 71 17.43 0.98 -16.10
C PHE A 71 17.54 -0.53 -16.26
N ALA A 72 17.01 -1.27 -15.28
CA ALA A 72 16.82 -2.72 -15.40
C ALA A 72 15.69 -2.99 -16.42
N LEU A 73 15.92 -3.93 -17.34
CA LEU A 73 14.99 -4.19 -18.43
C LEU A 73 13.99 -5.30 -18.08
N LEU A 74 12.71 -5.02 -18.30
CA LEU A 74 11.59 -5.93 -18.11
C LEU A 74 11.08 -6.47 -19.46
N ALA A 75 10.87 -7.77 -19.52
CA ALA A 75 10.03 -8.37 -20.55
C ALA A 75 8.54 -8.10 -20.25
N ARG A 76 7.69 -8.20 -21.26
CA ARG A 76 6.24 -7.90 -21.15
C ARG A 76 5.48 -8.80 -20.19
N ASP A 77 5.99 -10.00 -19.93
CA ASP A 77 5.48 -10.95 -18.95
C ASP A 77 6.04 -10.72 -17.53
N LEU A 78 6.68 -9.57 -17.29
CA LEU A 78 7.31 -9.18 -16.03
C LEU A 78 8.42 -10.12 -15.57
N THR A 79 9.16 -10.69 -16.53
CA THR A 79 10.39 -11.45 -16.26
C THR A 79 11.64 -10.59 -16.52
N VAL A 80 12.79 -11.05 -16.03
CA VAL A 80 14.10 -10.48 -16.36
C VAL A 80 14.33 -10.60 -17.87
N ALA A 81 14.58 -9.47 -18.55
CA ALA A 81 14.64 -9.44 -20.01
C ALA A 81 15.87 -10.11 -20.63
N GLY A 82 16.98 -10.20 -19.90
CA GLY A 82 18.27 -10.62 -20.45
C GLY A 82 19.32 -11.00 -19.41
N GLY A 83 20.50 -11.40 -19.89
CA GLY A 83 21.58 -11.94 -19.06
C GLY A 83 21.30 -13.37 -18.56
N THR A 84 22.07 -13.81 -17.57
CA THR A 84 22.04 -15.19 -17.05
C THR A 84 20.70 -15.60 -16.44
N HIS A 85 19.90 -14.63 -15.98
CA HIS A 85 18.62 -14.85 -15.31
C HIS A 85 17.42 -14.58 -16.22
N ARG A 86 17.62 -14.52 -17.54
CA ARG A 86 16.53 -14.22 -18.49
C ARG A 86 15.36 -15.18 -18.30
N GLY A 87 14.15 -14.62 -18.20
CA GLY A 87 12.91 -15.38 -18.02
C GLY A 87 12.56 -15.70 -16.57
N GLU A 88 13.44 -15.38 -15.60
CA GLU A 88 13.08 -15.46 -14.18
C GLU A 88 12.02 -14.40 -13.83
N PRO A 89 10.99 -14.77 -13.07
CA PRO A 89 9.90 -13.85 -12.73
C PRO A 89 10.35 -12.80 -11.71
N TRP A 90 9.91 -11.56 -11.91
CA TRP A 90 9.91 -10.57 -10.84
C TRP A 90 8.73 -10.79 -9.88
N PRO A 91 8.73 -10.15 -8.69
CA PRO A 91 7.61 -10.21 -7.75
C PRO A 91 6.25 -9.98 -8.39
N ALA A 92 5.26 -10.74 -7.94
CA ALA A 92 3.88 -10.58 -8.39
C ALA A 92 3.37 -9.16 -8.09
N GLY A 93 2.65 -8.57 -9.05
CA GLY A 93 2.16 -7.20 -8.93
C GLY A 93 3.26 -6.14 -8.87
N LEU A 94 4.44 -6.40 -9.46
CA LEU A 94 5.58 -5.47 -9.53
C LEU A 94 5.16 -4.04 -9.88
N LEU A 95 4.29 -3.90 -10.87
CA LEU A 95 3.87 -2.61 -11.43
C LEU A 95 2.48 -2.14 -10.96
N ASP A 96 1.88 -2.82 -9.99
CA ASP A 96 0.51 -2.55 -9.51
C ASP A 96 0.45 -1.39 -8.47
N ALA A 97 1.52 -0.62 -8.35
CA ALA A 97 1.58 0.51 -7.42
C ALA A 97 0.78 1.70 -7.96
N PRO A 98 0.15 2.51 -7.08
CA PRO A 98 -0.22 3.86 -7.45
C PRO A 98 1.04 4.70 -7.76
N LEU A 99 0.85 5.87 -8.36
CA LEU A 99 1.95 6.84 -8.48
C LEU A 99 2.46 7.20 -7.09
N GLY A 100 3.78 7.12 -6.91
CA GLY A 100 4.43 7.69 -5.75
C GLY A 100 4.48 9.22 -5.87
N SER A 101 4.61 9.91 -4.74
CA SER A 101 4.67 11.36 -4.67
C SER A 101 5.76 11.80 -3.69
N LEU A 102 6.56 12.79 -4.07
CA LEU A 102 7.58 13.40 -3.21
C LEU A 102 7.74 14.86 -3.60
N ASP A 103 7.60 15.79 -2.65
CA ASP A 103 7.74 17.23 -2.86
C ASP A 103 6.98 17.78 -4.09
N GLY A 104 5.76 17.29 -4.30
CA GLY A 104 4.89 17.69 -5.42
C GLY A 104 5.24 17.05 -6.77
N LEU A 105 6.30 16.25 -6.85
CA LEU A 105 6.60 15.40 -7.99
C LEU A 105 5.86 14.07 -7.88
N THR A 106 5.31 13.59 -8.98
CA THR A 106 4.68 12.26 -9.05
C THR A 106 5.42 11.36 -10.02
N CYS A 107 5.59 10.09 -9.65
CA CYS A 107 6.36 9.13 -10.45
C CYS A 107 5.73 7.73 -10.36
N PRO A 108 5.66 6.95 -11.46
CA PRO A 108 5.41 5.52 -11.34
C PRO A 108 6.50 4.87 -10.49
N VAL A 109 6.11 4.06 -9.52
CA VAL A 109 7.00 3.31 -8.62
C VAL A 109 6.64 1.84 -8.68
N ILE A 110 7.55 0.95 -8.30
CA ILE A 110 7.20 -0.45 -8.08
C ILE A 110 6.41 -0.65 -6.79
N SER A 111 5.59 -1.71 -6.72
CA SER A 111 4.70 -1.96 -5.58
C SER A 111 5.48 -2.15 -4.27
N VAL A 112 4.86 -1.80 -3.14
CA VAL A 112 5.46 -1.96 -1.81
C VAL A 112 5.89 -3.40 -1.55
N ALA A 113 5.05 -4.36 -1.95
CA ALA A 113 5.36 -5.79 -1.86
C ALA A 113 6.63 -6.14 -2.66
N ALA A 114 6.75 -5.66 -3.90
CA ALA A 114 7.94 -5.88 -4.71
C ALA A 114 9.18 -5.18 -4.14
N GLN A 115 9.05 -3.97 -3.60
CA GLN A 115 10.16 -3.27 -2.95
C GLN A 115 10.72 -4.05 -1.76
N ILE A 116 9.84 -4.67 -0.96
CA ILE A 116 10.20 -5.54 0.17
C ILE A 116 10.86 -6.81 -0.36
N GLU A 117 10.18 -7.54 -1.25
CA GLU A 117 10.65 -8.84 -1.75
C GLU A 117 12.01 -8.72 -2.44
N ILE A 118 12.21 -7.72 -3.30
CA ILE A 118 13.49 -7.49 -3.97
C ILE A 118 14.61 -7.30 -2.95
N LYS A 119 14.39 -6.48 -1.91
CA LYS A 119 15.41 -6.22 -0.88
C LYS A 119 15.74 -7.48 -0.09
N GLU A 120 14.74 -8.28 0.28
CA GLU A 120 14.93 -9.50 1.06
C GLU A 120 15.56 -10.64 0.26
N MET A 121 15.19 -10.73 -1.02
CA MET A 121 15.58 -11.86 -1.87
C MET A 121 16.84 -11.59 -2.70
N MET A 122 17.30 -10.34 -2.87
CA MET A 122 18.55 -10.06 -3.59
C MET A 122 19.75 -10.93 -3.14
N PRO A 123 19.99 -11.18 -1.83
CA PRO A 123 21.09 -12.04 -1.39
C PRO A 123 20.93 -13.51 -1.79
N VAL A 124 19.69 -13.95 -2.01
CA VAL A 124 19.35 -15.31 -2.45
C VAL A 124 19.47 -15.40 -3.97
N TRP A 125 18.92 -14.42 -4.70
CA TRP A 125 18.92 -14.37 -6.16
C TRP A 125 20.32 -14.13 -6.74
N VAL A 126 21.13 -13.30 -6.07
CA VAL A 126 22.49 -12.97 -6.47
C VAL A 126 23.44 -13.25 -5.31
N PRO A 127 23.91 -14.50 -5.17
CA PRO A 127 24.90 -14.87 -4.16
C PRO A 127 26.15 -13.99 -4.29
N GLY A 128 26.40 -13.15 -3.28
CA GLY A 128 27.50 -12.16 -3.27
C GLY A 128 27.05 -10.72 -3.03
N LEU A 129 25.74 -10.44 -3.12
CA LEU A 129 25.15 -9.15 -2.73
C LEU A 129 24.43 -9.29 -1.38
N PRO A 130 25.09 -9.00 -0.24
CA PRO A 130 24.47 -9.18 1.07
C PRO A 130 23.36 -8.14 1.32
N LEU A 131 22.41 -8.50 2.19
CA LEU A 131 21.43 -7.54 2.71
C LEU A 131 22.18 -6.45 3.49
N ARG A 132 21.97 -5.18 3.13
CA ARG A 132 22.64 -4.04 3.77
C ARG A 132 21.74 -3.47 4.87
N GLU A 133 22.33 -2.80 5.85
CA GLU A 133 21.59 -2.15 6.95
C GLU A 133 20.50 -1.20 6.46
N LYS A 134 20.80 -0.43 5.40
CA LYS A 134 19.80 0.44 4.75
C LYS A 134 18.62 -0.35 4.20
N ASP A 135 18.85 -1.52 3.62
CA ASP A 135 17.78 -2.36 3.08
C ASP A 135 16.89 -2.91 4.21
N MET A 136 17.47 -3.25 5.37
CA MET A 136 16.71 -3.68 6.55
C MET A 136 15.81 -2.56 7.09
N THR A 137 16.34 -1.34 7.16
CA THR A 137 15.58 -0.15 7.60
C THR A 137 14.47 0.17 6.61
N ASP A 138 14.75 0.07 5.32
CA ASP A 138 13.77 0.26 4.25
C ASP A 138 12.62 -0.73 4.36
N VAL A 139 12.94 -2.02 4.50
CA VAL A 139 11.94 -3.09 4.67
C VAL A 139 11.08 -2.85 5.91
N ALA A 140 11.68 -2.46 7.04
CA ALA A 140 10.94 -2.19 8.27
C ALA A 140 9.94 -1.03 8.10
N ARG A 141 10.35 0.05 7.44
CA ARG A 141 9.47 1.19 7.15
C ARG A 141 8.37 0.84 6.16
N LEU A 142 8.72 0.17 5.06
CA LEU A 142 7.77 -0.28 4.05
C LEU A 142 6.72 -1.22 4.64
N ARG A 143 7.11 -2.18 5.50
CA ARG A 143 6.18 -3.08 6.20
C ARG A 143 5.18 -2.36 7.09
N MET A 144 5.55 -1.19 7.62
CA MET A 144 4.68 -0.37 8.47
C MET A 144 3.92 0.70 7.68
N HIS A 145 4.18 0.84 6.37
CA HIS A 145 3.50 1.83 5.53
C HIS A 145 2.03 1.43 5.35
N VAL A 146 1.14 2.30 5.83
CA VAL A 146 -0.31 2.15 5.70
C VAL A 146 -0.80 3.03 4.56
N ARG A 147 -1.65 2.49 3.70
CA ARG A 147 -2.36 3.24 2.67
C ARG A 147 -3.81 2.81 2.58
N LEU A 148 -4.63 3.68 1.98
CA LEU A 148 -6.03 3.40 1.65
C LEU A 148 -6.20 3.39 0.14
N ARG A 149 -6.99 2.44 -0.36
CA ARG A 149 -7.40 2.38 -1.76
C ARG A 149 -8.84 1.91 -1.90
N GLU A 150 -9.40 2.10 -3.10
CA GLU A 150 -10.71 1.54 -3.44
C GLU A 150 -10.75 0.02 -3.27
N VAL A 151 -11.90 -0.47 -2.80
CA VAL A 151 -12.14 -1.89 -2.57
C VAL A 151 -12.26 -2.61 -3.90
N ARG A 152 -11.57 -3.74 -4.02
CA ARG A 152 -11.68 -4.66 -5.15
C ARG A 152 -12.49 -5.88 -4.71
N ASP A 153 -13.21 -6.52 -5.64
CA ASP A 153 -13.97 -7.74 -5.34
C ASP A 153 -13.10 -8.85 -4.74
N SER A 154 -11.84 -8.93 -5.17
CA SER A 154 -10.84 -9.87 -4.63
C SER A 154 -10.49 -9.64 -3.16
N ASP A 155 -10.67 -8.42 -2.65
CA ASP A 155 -10.37 -8.10 -1.24
C ASP A 155 -11.38 -8.73 -0.29
N LEU A 156 -12.60 -9.00 -0.78
CA LEU A 156 -13.71 -9.48 0.03
C LEU A 156 -13.43 -10.84 0.67
N GLU A 157 -12.64 -11.70 0.02
CA GLU A 157 -12.22 -12.97 0.62
C GLU A 157 -11.35 -12.76 1.85
N VAL A 158 -10.42 -11.78 1.80
CA VAL A 158 -9.59 -11.44 2.97
C VAL A 158 -10.44 -10.82 4.07
N PHE A 159 -11.35 -9.92 3.73
CA PHE A 159 -12.26 -9.33 4.73
C PHE A 159 -13.14 -10.38 5.39
N HIS A 160 -13.65 -11.34 4.61
CA HIS A 160 -14.42 -12.44 5.15
C HIS A 160 -13.60 -13.30 6.12
N LEU A 161 -12.37 -13.69 5.74
CA LEU A 161 -11.46 -14.44 6.60
C LEU A 161 -11.17 -13.69 7.90
N GLN A 162 -10.97 -12.37 7.84
CA GLN A 162 -10.77 -11.55 9.03
C GLN A 162 -12.04 -11.43 9.89
N GLU A 163 -13.23 -11.41 9.29
CA GLU A 163 -14.52 -11.43 10.01
C GLU A 163 -14.71 -12.74 10.79
N GLN A 164 -14.19 -13.86 10.26
CA GLN A 164 -14.24 -15.17 10.92
C GLN A 164 -13.34 -15.29 12.16
N ASP A 165 -12.45 -14.33 12.43
CA ASP A 165 -11.56 -14.42 13.59
C ASP A 165 -12.39 -14.42 14.91
N PRO A 166 -12.30 -15.47 15.75
CA PRO A 166 -13.13 -15.58 16.94
C PRO A 166 -12.88 -14.48 17.97
N GLU A 167 -11.65 -13.97 18.03
CA GLU A 167 -11.29 -12.89 18.96
C GLU A 167 -11.84 -11.55 18.47
N ALA A 168 -11.82 -11.30 17.15
CA ALA A 168 -12.45 -10.13 16.54
C ALA A 168 -13.97 -10.13 16.78
N THR A 169 -14.65 -11.24 16.47
CA THR A 169 -16.08 -11.44 16.76
C THR A 169 -16.42 -11.24 18.24
N ARG A 170 -15.60 -11.81 19.15
CA ARG A 170 -15.80 -11.68 20.60
C ARG A 170 -15.72 -10.22 21.07
N ARG A 171 -14.76 -9.44 20.56
CA ARG A 171 -14.58 -8.03 20.93
C ARG A 171 -15.65 -7.13 20.34
N SER A 172 -15.97 -7.29 19.06
CA SER A 172 -16.96 -6.47 18.36
C SER A 172 -18.38 -6.75 18.80
N ARG A 173 -18.66 -7.95 19.35
CA ARG A 173 -20.01 -8.51 19.55
C ARG A 173 -20.81 -8.62 18.25
N PHE A 174 -20.12 -8.57 17.11
CA PHE A 174 -20.73 -8.72 15.81
C PHE A 174 -20.56 -10.17 15.33
N PRO A 175 -21.65 -10.95 15.18
CA PRO A 175 -21.55 -12.34 14.73
C PRO A 175 -21.00 -12.42 13.30
N ALA A 176 -19.96 -13.23 13.11
CA ALA A 176 -19.41 -13.50 11.79
C ALA A 176 -20.48 -14.05 10.84
N ARG A 177 -20.53 -13.51 9.63
CA ARG A 177 -21.45 -13.96 8.57
C ARG A 177 -20.88 -15.20 7.90
N GLU A 178 -21.77 -16.07 7.46
CA GLU A 178 -21.45 -17.15 6.51
C GLU A 178 -20.98 -16.53 5.18
N ARG A 179 -20.06 -17.19 4.48
CA ARG A 179 -19.34 -16.64 3.31
C ARG A 179 -20.28 -16.08 2.26
N GLU A 180 -21.29 -16.83 1.83
CA GLU A 180 -22.20 -16.38 0.78
C GLU A 180 -23.03 -15.16 1.21
N ARG A 181 -23.43 -15.12 2.48
CA ARG A 181 -24.15 -13.98 3.06
C ARG A 181 -23.25 -12.75 3.12
N PHE A 182 -21.98 -12.92 3.49
CA PHE A 182 -20.99 -11.86 3.51
C PHE A 182 -20.78 -11.27 2.10
N LEU A 183 -20.46 -12.12 1.13
CA LEU A 183 -20.20 -11.70 -0.25
C LEU A 183 -21.42 -11.04 -0.89
N THR A 184 -22.61 -11.61 -0.69
CA THR A 184 -23.87 -11.02 -1.17
C THR A 184 -24.09 -9.63 -0.56
N HIS A 185 -23.88 -9.48 0.75
CA HIS A 185 -24.04 -8.19 1.41
C HIS A 185 -23.11 -7.12 0.82
N TRP A 186 -21.82 -7.44 0.67
CA TRP A 186 -20.83 -6.52 0.11
C TRP A 186 -21.12 -6.17 -1.36
N ARG A 187 -21.35 -7.17 -2.20
CA ARG A 187 -21.55 -6.97 -3.65
C ARG A 187 -22.86 -6.27 -3.99
N GLN A 188 -23.90 -6.42 -3.17
CA GLN A 188 -25.23 -5.88 -3.48
C GLN A 188 -25.55 -4.59 -2.72
N ASN A 189 -24.94 -4.34 -1.56
CA ASN A 189 -25.33 -3.20 -0.71
C ASN A 189 -24.18 -2.24 -0.42
N ILE A 190 -22.93 -2.71 -0.30
CA ILE A 190 -21.81 -1.83 0.08
C ILE A 190 -21.13 -1.27 -1.15
N LEU A 191 -20.62 -2.13 -2.04
CA LEU A 191 -19.86 -1.69 -3.22
C LEU A 191 -20.67 -0.87 -4.24
N PRO A 192 -21.96 -1.16 -4.51
CA PRO A 192 -22.74 -0.37 -5.45
C PRO A 192 -23.31 0.93 -4.87
N ASP A 193 -23.29 1.11 -3.56
CA ASP A 193 -23.88 2.29 -2.91
C ASP A 193 -22.89 3.46 -2.97
N GLU A 194 -23.14 4.39 -3.90
CA GLU A 194 -22.32 5.59 -4.09
C GLU A 194 -22.33 6.53 -2.88
N THR A 195 -23.28 6.38 -1.96
CA THR A 195 -23.30 7.13 -0.70
C THR A 195 -22.39 6.49 0.36
N CYS A 196 -22.03 5.23 0.20
CA CYS A 196 -21.11 4.51 1.07
C CYS A 196 -19.66 4.84 0.67
N HIS A 197 -18.88 5.36 1.61
CA HIS A 197 -17.45 5.58 1.40
C HIS A 197 -16.69 4.44 2.05
N VAL A 198 -16.16 3.53 1.25
CA VAL A 198 -15.47 2.33 1.75
C VAL A 198 -14.09 2.21 1.12
N GLN A 199 -13.06 1.93 1.93
CA GLN A 199 -11.70 1.74 1.46
C GLN A 199 -11.05 0.51 2.08
N THR A 200 -10.24 -0.18 1.27
CA THR A 200 -9.33 -1.22 1.72
C THR A 200 -8.14 -0.56 2.40
N VAL A 201 -7.85 -1.02 3.62
CA VAL A 201 -6.64 -0.69 4.36
C VAL A 201 -5.55 -1.65 3.93
N GLU A 202 -4.42 -1.14 3.45
CA GLU A 202 -3.23 -1.94 3.14
C GLU A 202 -2.06 -1.55 4.03
N VAL A 203 -1.28 -2.53 4.46
CA VAL A 203 -0.08 -2.37 5.28
C VAL A 203 1.04 -3.19 4.66
N GLY A 204 2.16 -2.55 4.31
CA GLY A 204 3.28 -3.28 3.69
C GLY A 204 2.94 -3.96 2.36
N GLY A 205 1.93 -3.46 1.65
CA GLY A 205 1.43 -4.07 0.41
C GLY A 205 0.46 -5.25 0.62
N GLN A 206 0.09 -5.56 1.86
CA GLN A 206 -0.89 -6.61 2.19
C GLN A 206 -2.22 -5.99 2.62
N ILE A 207 -3.33 -6.68 2.36
CA ILE A 207 -4.66 -6.26 2.80
C ILE A 207 -4.76 -6.43 4.32
N ALA A 208 -4.89 -5.33 5.04
CA ALA A 208 -5.00 -5.31 6.50
C ALA A 208 -6.46 -5.26 6.99
N GLY A 209 -7.39 -4.85 6.14
CA GLY A 209 -8.82 -4.84 6.43
C GLY A 209 -9.54 -3.72 5.69
N ASN A 210 -10.60 -3.19 6.27
CA ASN A 210 -11.41 -2.14 5.66
C ASN A 210 -11.85 -1.07 6.67
N VAL A 211 -12.17 0.10 6.12
CA VAL A 211 -12.84 1.20 6.80
C VAL A 211 -14.00 1.64 5.92
N VAL A 212 -15.15 1.90 6.55
CA VAL A 212 -16.41 2.21 5.87
C VAL A 212 -17.14 3.32 6.60
N ALA A 213 -17.71 4.25 5.83
CA ALA A 213 -18.68 5.21 6.31
C ALA A 213 -19.98 5.10 5.51
N TRP A 214 -21.10 5.04 6.20
CA TRP A 214 -22.43 4.86 5.60
C TRP A 214 -23.47 5.77 6.27
N TRP A 215 -24.61 5.93 5.63
CA TRP A 215 -25.75 6.66 6.21
C TRP A 215 -26.72 5.69 6.88
N GLU A 216 -27.16 6.04 8.08
CA GLU A 216 -28.33 5.44 8.73
C GLU A 216 -29.30 6.56 9.11
N GLY A 217 -30.38 6.69 8.33
CA GLY A 217 -31.22 7.88 8.38
C GLY A 217 -30.44 9.14 8.04
N GLU A 218 -30.49 10.14 8.93
CA GLU A 218 -29.75 11.41 8.79
C GLU A 218 -28.34 11.37 9.43
N ARG A 219 -27.91 10.22 9.97
CA ARG A 219 -26.62 10.10 10.65
C ARG A 219 -25.59 9.42 9.78
N ARG A 220 -24.39 10.02 9.70
CA ARG A 220 -23.21 9.41 9.10
C ARG A 220 -22.49 8.55 10.14
N PHE A 221 -22.32 7.27 9.86
CA PHE A 221 -21.60 6.32 10.72
C PHE A 221 -20.25 5.93 10.12
N LEU A 222 -19.33 5.53 10.98
CA LEU A 222 -17.99 5.02 10.71
C LEU A 222 -17.84 3.64 11.35
N GLY A 223 -17.31 2.71 10.57
CA GLY A 223 -16.97 1.36 11.00
C GLY A 223 -15.68 0.90 10.36
N TYR A 224 -15.01 -0.05 10.98
CA TYR A 224 -13.76 -0.60 10.48
C TYR A 224 -13.53 -2.00 11.03
N TRP A 225 -12.83 -2.81 10.24
CA TRP A 225 -12.41 -4.15 10.63
C TRP A 225 -10.98 -4.36 10.16
N LEU A 226 -10.10 -4.79 11.06
CA LEU A 226 -8.70 -5.08 10.76
C LEU A 226 -8.37 -6.50 11.19
N GLY A 227 -7.57 -7.21 10.39
CA GLY A 227 -7.01 -8.52 10.73
C GLY A 227 -6.24 -8.47 12.06
N ARG A 228 -6.35 -9.53 12.85
CA ARG A 228 -5.77 -9.62 14.20
C ARG A 228 -4.25 -9.47 14.20
N GLU A 229 -3.61 -9.92 13.14
CA GLU A 229 -2.17 -9.81 12.86
C GLU A 229 -1.69 -8.35 12.75
N PHE A 230 -2.59 -7.39 12.50
CA PHE A 230 -2.27 -5.96 12.41
C PHE A 230 -2.62 -5.17 13.68
N TRP A 231 -3.07 -5.84 14.74
CA TRP A 231 -3.46 -5.15 15.97
C TRP A 231 -2.25 -4.74 16.81
N GLY A 232 -2.37 -3.64 17.56
CA GLY A 232 -1.35 -3.19 18.50
C GLY A 232 -0.13 -2.50 17.87
N SER A 233 -0.05 -2.42 16.54
CA SER A 233 1.08 -1.83 15.80
C SER A 233 0.81 -0.40 15.27
N GLY A 234 -0.30 0.21 15.67
CA GLY A 234 -0.68 1.57 15.25
C GLY A 234 -1.39 1.69 13.90
N VAL A 235 -1.58 0.57 13.18
CA VAL A 235 -2.27 0.52 11.87
C VAL A 235 -3.65 1.17 11.92
N GLY A 236 -4.49 0.84 12.91
CA GLY A 236 -5.83 1.41 13.03
C GLY A 236 -5.84 2.93 13.19
N THR A 237 -4.91 3.48 13.98
CA THR A 237 -4.75 4.94 14.12
C THR A 237 -4.42 5.58 12.78
N ARG A 238 -3.43 5.04 12.06
CA ARG A 238 -3.02 5.61 10.78
C ARG A 238 -4.11 5.47 9.72
N ALA A 239 -4.74 4.30 9.61
CA ALA A 239 -5.80 4.03 8.64
C ALA A 239 -6.99 4.98 8.82
N LEU A 240 -7.49 5.15 10.05
CA LEU A 240 -8.58 6.08 10.31
C LEU A 240 -8.16 7.53 10.11
N THR A 241 -6.92 7.92 10.45
CA THR A 241 -6.43 9.28 10.17
C THR A 241 -6.51 9.60 8.67
N LEU A 242 -5.96 8.71 7.83
CA LEU A 242 -6.02 8.84 6.36
C LEU A 242 -7.46 8.83 5.83
N PHE A 243 -8.35 8.07 6.46
CA PHE A 243 -9.74 8.00 6.03
C PHE A 243 -10.48 9.29 6.37
N LEU A 244 -10.27 9.85 7.57
CA LEU A 244 -10.89 11.10 8.03
C LEU A 244 -10.40 12.34 7.27
N GLU A 245 -9.21 12.29 6.66
CA GLU A 245 -8.75 13.32 5.73
C GLU A 245 -9.62 13.37 4.45
N LYS A 246 -10.25 12.26 4.07
CA LYS A 246 -11.14 12.17 2.91
C LYS A 246 -12.61 12.27 3.29
N GLU A 247 -13.02 11.67 4.41
CA GLU A 247 -14.38 11.72 4.93
C GLU A 247 -14.58 12.97 5.79
N GLN A 248 -15.08 14.02 5.15
CA GLN A 248 -15.27 15.35 5.73
C GLN A 248 -16.67 15.57 6.32
N VAL A 249 -17.62 14.62 6.17
CA VAL A 249 -18.97 14.79 6.71
C VAL A 249 -18.95 14.74 8.23
N ARG A 250 -19.60 15.72 8.87
CA ARG A 250 -19.76 15.83 10.32
C ARG A 250 -21.19 16.22 10.67
N PRO A 251 -21.73 15.80 11.83
CA PRO A 251 -21.11 14.90 12.81
C PRO A 251 -20.93 13.46 12.28
N LEU A 252 -19.79 12.85 12.58
CA LEU A 252 -19.49 11.46 12.24
C LEU A 252 -19.63 10.58 13.48
N HIS A 253 -20.40 9.51 13.38
CA HIS A 253 -20.75 8.64 14.49
C HIS A 253 -19.99 7.33 14.41
N ALA A 254 -19.69 6.72 15.55
CA ALA A 254 -19.19 5.35 15.63
C ALA A 254 -19.76 4.71 16.90
N ASP A 255 -20.00 3.41 16.88
CA ASP A 255 -20.70 2.72 17.96
C ASP A 255 -20.02 1.41 18.34
N PRO A 256 -18.74 1.40 18.76
CA PRO A 256 -18.11 0.17 19.19
C PRO A 256 -18.81 -0.40 20.44
N HIS A 257 -18.78 -1.72 20.58
CA HIS A 257 -19.11 -2.35 21.86
C HIS A 257 -18.13 -1.86 22.94
N GLY A 258 -18.63 -1.44 24.11
CA GLY A 258 -17.82 -0.81 25.17
C GLY A 258 -16.72 -1.71 25.74
N GLY A 259 -16.88 -3.03 25.65
CA GLY A 259 -15.84 -4.01 25.99
C GLY A 259 -14.70 -4.09 24.98
N ASN A 260 -14.84 -3.51 23.78
CA ASN A 260 -13.78 -3.40 22.79
C ASN A 260 -12.87 -2.20 23.11
N THR A 261 -12.05 -2.37 24.15
CA THR A 261 -11.15 -1.32 24.66
C THR A 261 -10.18 -0.77 23.60
N ALA A 262 -9.83 -1.58 22.59
CA ALA A 262 -8.99 -1.14 21.48
C ALA A 262 -9.71 -0.12 20.60
N SER A 263 -10.94 -0.40 20.17
CA SER A 263 -11.73 0.53 19.36
C SER A 263 -12.12 1.79 20.14
N VAL A 264 -12.51 1.64 21.41
CA VAL A 264 -12.81 2.78 22.29
C VAL A 264 -11.62 3.74 22.38
N ARG A 265 -10.43 3.23 22.74
CA ARG A 265 -9.22 4.06 22.85
C ARG A 265 -8.78 4.68 21.51
N LEU A 266 -9.04 3.98 20.41
CA LEU A 266 -8.73 4.48 19.07
C LEU A 266 -9.62 5.68 18.72
N LEU A 267 -10.94 5.56 18.90
CA LEU A 267 -11.88 6.64 18.65
C LEU A 267 -11.61 7.86 19.55
N GLU A 268 -11.40 7.65 20.85
CA GLU A 268 -11.03 8.73 21.79
C GLU A 268 -9.75 9.45 21.36
N ARG A 269 -8.73 8.71 20.92
CA ARG A 269 -7.47 9.29 20.42
C ARG A 269 -7.68 10.16 19.19
N LEU A 270 -8.65 9.80 18.34
CA LEU A 270 -8.97 10.53 17.12
C LEU A 270 -9.99 11.66 17.35
N GLY A 271 -10.29 11.99 18.61
CA GLY A 271 -11.13 13.13 18.97
C GLY A 271 -12.62 12.83 19.04
N PHE A 272 -13.05 11.58 18.85
CA PHE A 272 -14.44 11.22 19.08
C PHE A 272 -14.77 11.30 20.57
N THR A 273 -15.94 11.84 20.88
CA THR A 273 -16.44 11.98 22.25
C THR A 273 -17.57 11.00 22.51
N ARG A 274 -17.50 10.32 23.66
CA ARG A 274 -18.54 9.40 24.11
C ARG A 274 -19.81 10.17 24.48
N THR A 275 -20.97 9.71 24.01
CA THR A 275 -22.26 10.33 24.30
C THR A 275 -23.18 9.41 25.11
N THR A 276 -23.66 8.32 24.51
CA THR A 276 -24.63 7.40 25.13
C THR A 276 -24.14 5.95 25.12
N VAL A 277 -24.78 5.10 25.93
CA VAL A 277 -24.60 3.65 25.89
C VAL A 277 -25.98 3.01 25.77
N ASN A 278 -26.14 2.05 24.88
CA ASN A 278 -27.39 1.29 24.76
C ASN A 278 -27.41 0.08 25.72
N ASP A 279 -28.57 -0.57 25.84
CA ASP A 279 -28.76 -1.71 26.76
C ASP A 279 -27.90 -2.93 26.39
N GLU A 280 -27.43 -3.00 25.14
CA GLU A 280 -26.54 -4.05 24.63
C GLU A 280 -25.04 -3.74 24.86
N GLY A 281 -24.72 -2.59 25.47
CA GLY A 281 -23.37 -2.19 25.82
C GLY A 281 -22.57 -1.54 24.68
N PHE A 282 -23.20 -1.20 23.56
CA PHE A 282 -22.60 -0.36 22.52
C PHE A 282 -22.59 1.10 22.95
N VAL A 283 -21.47 1.76 22.68
CA VAL A 283 -21.20 3.12 23.14
C VAL A 283 -21.17 4.04 21.93
N LEU A 284 -22.08 5.01 21.86
CA LEU A 284 -22.07 6.00 20.79
C LEU A 284 -20.94 7.01 21.02
N TYR A 285 -20.13 7.18 19.98
CA TYR A 285 -19.05 8.14 19.86
C TYR A 285 -19.36 9.10 18.71
N VAL A 286 -19.08 10.39 18.91
CA VAL A 286 -19.35 11.43 17.92
C VAL A 286 -18.12 12.30 17.72
N LEU A 287 -17.74 12.48 16.46
CA LEU A 287 -16.77 13.47 16.01
C LEU A 287 -17.56 14.65 15.41
N GLU A 288 -17.57 15.78 16.11
CA GLU A 288 -18.37 16.98 15.77
C GLU A 288 -17.67 17.89 14.74
N ALA A 289 -16.33 17.87 14.71
CA ALA A 289 -15.48 18.70 13.84
C ALA A 289 -14.44 17.82 13.13
#